data_AF-A0A2H9QVM3-F1
#
_entry.id   AF-A0A2H9QVM3-F1
#
_cell.length_a   1.000
_cell.length_b   1.000
_cell.length_c   1.000
_cell.angle_alpha   90.00
_cell.angle_beta   90.00
_cell.angle_gamma   90.00
#
_symmetry.space_group_name_H-M   'P 1'
#
loop_
_entity.id
_entity.type
_entity.pdbx_description
1 polymer ?
#
loop_
_entity_poly.entity_id
_entity_poly.type
_entity_poly.pdbx_seq_one_letter_code
_entity_poly.pdbx_strand_id
1 'polypeptide(L)'
;MKKSRYYLFLNEYTDSAFTRCPKCETKTKIRKIPLVVHVEPHHILLLNKNCRFCPYCELIIVKKDSLEALLYEACKDRYPEIIGNEYFVYGTIDRKYWRLGTQNKFDAKGIIECAYPFKNHWRFEIIPGGWCLNNENKKTTKK
;
A
#
# COMPACT_ATOMS: atom_id res chain seq x y z
N MET A 1 16.72 -0.76 11.88
CA MET A 1 15.51 -0.43 11.09
C MET A 1 14.78 0.74 11.72
N LYS A 2 14.18 1.62 10.91
CA LYS A 2 13.36 2.73 11.42
C LYS A 2 12.03 2.23 11.98
N LYS A 3 11.45 3.00 12.92
CA LYS A 3 10.16 2.68 13.55
C LYS A 3 9.03 2.66 12.51
N SER A 4 8.26 1.57 12.46
CA SER A 4 7.10 1.44 11.58
C SER A 4 6.03 2.48 11.90
N ARG A 5 5.52 3.16 10.87
CA ARG A 5 4.58 4.29 11.02
C ARG A 5 3.14 3.92 10.70
N TYR A 6 2.93 3.19 9.60
CA TYR A 6 1.61 3.02 9.00
C TYR A 6 1.23 1.56 8.85
N TYR A 7 -0.07 1.30 8.74
CA TYR A 7 -0.60 0.05 8.19
C TYR A 7 -0.81 0.22 6.68
N LEU A 8 -0.72 -0.88 5.93
CA LEU A 8 -1.02 -0.90 4.51
C LEU A 8 -2.26 -1.75 4.25
N PHE A 9 -3.14 -1.28 3.38
CA PHE A 9 -4.13 -2.09 2.71
C PHE A 9 -3.95 -1.93 1.20
N LEU A 10 -3.68 -3.05 0.52
CA LEU A 10 -3.65 -3.11 -0.93
C LEU A 10 -5.07 -3.39 -1.41
N ASN A 11 -5.72 -2.36 -1.94
CA ASN A 11 -7.09 -2.42 -2.41
C ASN A 11 -7.16 -3.09 -3.78
N GLU A 12 -7.72 -4.30 -3.81
CA GLU A 12 -7.92 -5.09 -5.03
C GLU A 12 -9.24 -4.75 -5.76
N TYR A 13 -10.12 -3.99 -5.12
CA TYR A 13 -11.42 -3.62 -5.67
C TYR A 13 -11.28 -2.43 -6.63
N THR A 14 -11.64 -2.65 -7.89
CA THR A 14 -11.54 -1.65 -8.97
C THR A 14 -12.57 -0.54 -8.85
N ASP A 15 -13.74 -0.87 -8.31
CA ASP A 15 -14.93 -0.02 -8.15
C ASP A 15 -15.01 0.70 -6.80
N SER A 16 -14.26 0.25 -5.79
CA SER A 16 -14.24 0.88 -4.47
C SER A 16 -13.04 1.80 -4.27
N ALA A 17 -13.32 3.09 -4.06
CA ALA A 17 -12.29 4.10 -3.84
C ALA A 17 -11.89 4.31 -2.37
N PHE A 18 -12.55 3.64 -1.41
CA PHE A 18 -12.34 3.78 0.03
C PHE A 18 -12.25 5.24 0.51
N THR A 19 -13.25 6.04 0.16
CA THR A 19 -13.39 7.45 0.61
C THR A 19 -13.63 7.56 2.11
N ARG A 20 -14.04 6.46 2.75
CA ARG A 20 -14.10 6.25 4.20
C ARG A 20 -13.19 5.10 4.61
N CYS A 21 -12.63 5.19 5.81
CA CYS A 21 -11.74 4.18 6.35
C CYS A 21 -12.54 2.89 6.64
N PRO A 22 -12.13 1.71 6.17
CA PRO A 22 -12.86 0.47 6.43
C PRO A 22 -12.79 0.02 7.90
N LYS A 23 -11.89 0.60 8.70
CA LYS A 23 -11.74 0.27 10.12
C LYS A 23 -12.53 1.21 11.07
N CYS A 24 -12.58 2.50 10.76
CA CYS A 24 -13.15 3.51 11.67
C CYS A 24 -14.18 4.43 11.01
N GLU A 25 -14.50 4.20 9.75
CA GLU A 25 -15.48 4.93 8.93
C GLU A 25 -15.22 6.43 8.71
N THR A 26 -14.18 7.00 9.33
CA THR A 26 -13.79 8.38 9.11
C THR A 26 -13.33 8.61 7.66
N LYS A 27 -13.60 9.82 7.14
CA LYS A 27 -13.16 10.24 5.80
C LYS A 27 -11.65 10.08 5.62
N THR A 28 -11.26 9.41 4.54
CA THR A 28 -9.86 9.28 4.14
C THR A 28 -9.42 10.51 3.34
N LYS A 29 -8.14 10.87 3.46
CA LYS A 29 -7.52 11.96 2.71
C LYS A 29 -6.75 11.40 1.52
N ILE A 30 -6.69 12.14 0.41
CA ILE A 30 -5.74 11.82 -0.66
C ILE A 30 -4.38 12.39 -0.30
N ARG A 31 -3.35 11.54 -0.35
CA ARG A 31 -1.96 11.92 -0.10
C ARG A 31 -1.05 11.26 -1.12
N LYS A 32 -0.07 12.01 -1.61
CA LYS A 32 1.01 11.47 -2.43
C LYS A 32 2.07 10.88 -1.50
N ILE A 33 2.24 9.57 -1.55
CA ILE A 33 3.09 8.80 -0.62
C ILE A 33 4.17 8.09 -1.43
N PRO A 34 5.46 8.34 -1.14
CA PRO A 34 6.56 7.54 -1.67
C PRO A 34 6.55 6.14 -1.05
N LEU A 35 6.28 5.14 -1.88
CA LEU A 35 6.30 3.72 -1.54
C LEU A 35 7.64 3.11 -1.91
N VAL A 36 8.10 2.19 -1.07
CA VAL A 36 9.25 1.32 -1.35
C VAL A 36 8.69 -0.04 -1.71
N VAL A 37 8.89 -0.45 -2.96
CA VAL A 37 8.39 -1.73 -3.50
C VAL A 37 9.58 -2.60 -3.84
N HIS A 38 9.59 -3.82 -3.29
CA HIS A 38 10.50 -4.88 -3.69
C HIS A 38 9.82 -5.70 -4.79
N VAL A 39 10.52 -5.95 -5.89
CA VAL A 39 10.09 -6.86 -6.96
C VAL A 39 11.15 -7.95 -7.07
N GLU A 40 10.70 -9.20 -7.02
CA GLU A 40 11.61 -10.35 -7.11
C GLU A 40 12.35 -10.36 -8.47
N PRO A 41 13.63 -10.79 -8.54
CA PRO A 41 14.43 -11.32 -7.43
C PRO A 41 15.10 -10.25 -6.56
N HIS A 42 15.53 -9.09 -7.09
CA HIS A 42 16.38 -8.13 -6.35
C HIS A 42 16.16 -6.65 -6.68
N HIS A 43 14.96 -6.26 -7.16
CA HIS A 43 14.71 -4.90 -7.59
C HIS A 43 13.96 -4.08 -6.55
N ILE A 44 14.48 -2.90 -6.20
CA ILE A 44 13.80 -1.94 -5.33
C ILE A 44 13.37 -0.74 -6.14
N LEU A 45 12.06 -0.46 -6.13
CA LEU A 45 11.46 0.65 -6.83
C LEU A 45 10.89 1.66 -5.84
N LEU A 46 11.11 2.95 -6.15
CA LEU A 46 10.64 4.09 -5.38
C LEU A 46 9.50 4.80 -6.09
N LEU A 47 8.28 4.42 -5.76
CA LEU A 47 7.08 4.86 -6.47
C LEU A 47 6.33 5.93 -5.68
N ASN A 48 6.10 7.10 -6.29
CA ASN A 48 5.40 8.19 -5.62
C ASN A 48 3.93 8.23 -6.02
N LYS A 49 3.09 7.55 -5.25
CA LYS A 49 1.71 7.24 -5.63
C LYS A 49 0.69 8.08 -4.84
N ASN A 50 -0.39 8.50 -5.50
CA ASN A 50 -1.56 9.02 -4.79
C ASN A 50 -2.33 7.86 -4.15
N CYS A 51 -2.47 7.92 -2.82
CA CYS A 51 -3.10 6.91 -1.98
C CYS A 51 -4.19 7.55 -1.10
N ARG A 52 -5.13 6.75 -0.62
CA ARG A 52 -6.02 7.17 0.47
C ARG A 52 -5.31 6.96 1.81
N PHE A 53 -5.51 7.88 2.74
CA PHE A 53 -4.87 7.87 4.04
C PHE A 53 -5.87 8.17 5.15
N CYS A 54 -5.94 7.30 6.15
CA CYS A 54 -6.67 7.55 7.39
C CYS A 54 -5.70 8.05 8.48
N PRO A 55 -5.84 9.29 8.97
CA PRO A 55 -4.96 9.80 10.02
C PRO A 55 -5.19 9.14 11.39
N TYR A 56 -6.39 8.62 11.65
CA TYR A 56 -6.75 8.01 12.94
C TYR A 56 -6.22 6.58 13.08
N CYS A 57 -6.34 5.78 12.02
CA CYS A 57 -5.84 4.40 12.01
C CYS A 57 -4.41 4.29 11.48
N GLU A 58 -3.80 5.40 11.05
CA GLU A 58 -2.50 5.40 10.37
C GLU A 58 -2.48 4.44 9.16
N LEU A 59 -3.63 4.30 8.48
CA LEU A 59 -3.82 3.34 7.39
C LEU A 59 -3.60 4.03 6.05
N ILE A 60 -2.70 3.46 5.25
CA ILE A 60 -2.50 3.80 3.85
C ILE A 60 -3.23 2.76 3.00
N ILE A 61 -4.08 3.21 2.10
CA ILE A 61 -4.82 2.37 1.16
C ILE A 61 -4.30 2.66 -0.24
N VAL A 62 -3.70 1.65 -0.86
CA VAL A 62 -3.11 1.73 -2.21
C VAL A 62 -4.02 0.97 -3.16
N LYS A 63 -4.48 1.61 -4.23
CA LYS A 63 -5.27 0.93 -5.27
C LYS A 63 -4.35 0.06 -6.14
N LYS A 64 -4.55 -1.25 -6.14
CA LYS A 64 -3.65 -2.27 -6.71
C LYS A 64 -3.43 -2.08 -8.20
N ASP A 65 -4.52 -1.99 -8.98
CA ASP A 65 -4.51 -1.73 -10.42
C ASP A 65 -3.58 -0.57 -10.83
N SER A 66 -3.67 0.54 -10.10
CA SER A 66 -2.92 1.76 -10.37
C SER A 66 -1.48 1.72 -9.84
N LEU A 67 -1.19 0.81 -8.90
CA LEU A 67 0.19 0.54 -8.46
C LEU A 67 0.88 -0.34 -9.49
N GLU A 68 0.22 -1.40 -9.95
CA GLU A 68 0.73 -2.32 -10.98
C GLU A 68 0.96 -1.62 -12.31
N ALA A 69 0.05 -0.73 -12.73
CA ALA A 69 0.30 0.13 -13.89
C ALA A 69 1.55 1.01 -13.73
N LEU A 70 1.78 1.54 -12.52
CA LEU A 70 2.96 2.36 -12.25
C LEU A 70 4.25 1.53 -12.19
N LEU A 71 4.17 0.27 -11.71
CA LEU A 71 5.27 -0.68 -11.75
C LEU A 71 5.64 -1.03 -13.20
N TYR A 72 4.64 -1.36 -14.02
CA TYR A 72 4.84 -1.63 -15.45
C TYR A 72 5.55 -0.46 -16.14
N GLU A 73 5.05 0.76 -15.96
CA GLU A 73 5.65 1.97 -16.55
C GLU A 73 7.08 2.23 -16.05
N ALA A 74 7.40 1.88 -14.80
CA ALA A 74 8.76 2.04 -14.27
C ALA A 74 9.74 0.98 -14.79
N CYS A 75 9.25 -0.19 -15.18
CA CYS A 75 10.06 -1.34 -15.58
C CYS A 75 10.20 -1.50 -17.10
N LYS A 76 9.18 -1.12 -17.89
CA LYS A 76 9.07 -1.45 -19.33
C LYS A 76 10.32 -1.16 -20.17
N ASP A 77 11.02 -0.07 -19.88
CA ASP A 77 12.17 0.36 -20.69
C ASP A 77 13.52 -0.13 -20.11
N ARG A 78 13.60 -0.37 -18.80
CA ARG A 78 14.88 -0.59 -18.09
C ARG A 78 15.04 -2.00 -17.53
N TYR A 79 13.94 -2.61 -17.12
CA TYR A 79 13.88 -3.93 -16.49
C TYR A 79 12.63 -4.69 -16.99
N PRO A 80 12.48 -4.92 -18.31
CA PRO A 80 11.31 -5.63 -18.84
C PRO A 80 11.20 -7.07 -18.30
N GLU A 81 12.30 -7.69 -17.90
CA GLU A 81 12.39 -9.07 -17.41
C GLU A 81 11.73 -9.32 -16.06
N ILE A 82 11.45 -8.27 -15.29
CA ILE A 82 10.78 -8.40 -13.97
C ILE A 82 9.29 -8.04 -14.00
N ILE A 83 8.76 -7.69 -15.17
CA ILE A 83 7.35 -7.38 -15.32
C ILE A 83 6.52 -8.65 -15.11
N GLY A 84 5.54 -8.56 -14.21
CA GLY A 84 4.70 -9.70 -13.83
C GLY A 84 5.26 -10.54 -12.68
N ASN A 85 6.45 -10.22 -12.17
CA ASN A 85 6.99 -10.87 -10.98
C ASN A 85 6.23 -10.46 -9.72
N GLU A 86 6.31 -11.33 -8.72
CA GLU A 86 5.81 -11.05 -7.38
C GLU A 86 6.48 -9.82 -6.79
N TYR A 87 5.69 -9.01 -6.09
CA TYR A 87 6.17 -7.79 -5.45
C TYR A 87 5.64 -7.66 -4.02
N PHE A 88 6.41 -6.95 -3.21
CA PHE A 88 6.09 -6.64 -1.84
C PHE A 88 6.26 -5.15 -1.57
N VAL A 89 5.20 -4.51 -1.08
CA VAL A 89 5.28 -3.11 -0.65
C VAL A 89 5.84 -3.08 0.77
N TYR A 90 7.15 -2.84 0.88
CA TYR A 90 7.90 -2.89 2.13
C TYR A 90 7.50 -1.76 3.09
N GLY A 91 7.34 -0.55 2.57
CA GLY A 91 7.19 0.61 3.43
C GLY A 91 7.00 1.92 2.69
N THR A 92 7.22 2.99 3.45
CA THR A 92 7.21 4.37 2.95
C THR A 92 8.57 5.01 3.18
N ILE A 93 8.89 6.08 2.45
CA ILE A 93 10.11 6.85 2.67
C ILE A 93 9.78 8.35 2.67
N ASP A 94 10.52 9.16 3.45
CA ASP A 94 10.29 10.60 3.44
C ASP A 94 10.62 11.18 2.04
N ARG A 95 9.85 12.18 1.62
CA ARG A 95 9.98 12.81 0.28
C ARG A 95 11.40 13.30 -0.04
N LYS A 96 12.15 13.74 0.97
CA LYS A 96 13.55 14.18 0.82
C LYS A 96 14.46 13.06 0.30
N TYR A 97 14.30 11.85 0.82
CA TYR A 97 15.09 10.68 0.41
C TYR A 97 14.56 10.09 -0.89
N TRP A 98 13.24 10.13 -1.12
CA TRP A 98 12.66 9.76 -2.41
C TRP A 98 13.30 10.54 -3.58
N ARG A 99 13.45 11.85 -3.43
CA ARG A 99 14.10 12.71 -4.44
C ARG A 99 15.56 12.34 -4.69
N LEU A 100 16.27 11.91 -3.64
CA LEU A 100 17.68 11.47 -3.76
C LEU A 100 17.79 10.10 -4.45
N GLY A 101 16.88 9.17 -4.12
CA GLY A 101 16.82 7.86 -4.77
C GLY A 101 16.50 7.93 -6.26
N THR A 102 15.60 8.84 -6.68
CA THR A 102 15.33 9.06 -8.10
C THR A 102 16.50 9.67 -8.89
N GLN A 103 17.51 10.22 -8.19
CA GLN A 103 18.73 10.76 -8.81
C GLN A 103 19.87 9.72 -8.85
N ASN A 104 19.60 8.43 -8.60
CA ASN A 104 20.61 7.37 -8.46
C ASN A 104 21.70 7.68 -7.42
N LYS A 105 21.42 8.53 -6.43
CA LYS A 105 22.37 8.87 -5.34
C LYS A 105 22.27 7.92 -4.14
N PHE A 106 21.48 6.87 -4.26
CA PHE A 106 21.21 5.90 -3.21
C PHE A 106 21.22 4.49 -3.82
N ASP A 107 21.95 3.59 -3.18
CA ASP A 107 21.89 2.16 -3.46
C ASP A 107 20.66 1.52 -2.79
N ALA A 108 20.36 0.27 -3.14
CA ALA A 108 19.24 -0.49 -2.59
C ALA A 108 19.28 -0.55 -1.05
N LYS A 109 20.47 -0.74 -0.48
CA LYS A 109 20.69 -0.80 0.97
C LYS A 109 20.34 0.52 1.66
N GLY A 110 20.83 1.65 1.15
CA GLY A 110 20.53 2.96 1.70
C GLY A 110 19.03 3.30 1.62
N ILE A 111 18.33 2.84 0.58
CA ILE A 111 16.87 3.00 0.47
C ILE A 111 16.17 2.26 1.61
N ILE A 112 16.53 1.00 1.86
CA ILE A 112 15.95 0.19 2.94
C ILE A 112 16.22 0.82 4.32
N GLU A 113 17.43 1.32 4.55
CA GLU A 113 17.79 1.99 5.81
C GLU A 113 16.99 3.29 6.05
N CYS A 114 16.67 4.00 4.96
CA CYS A 114 15.87 5.21 5.02
C CYS A 114 14.36 4.96 5.10
N ALA A 115 13.91 3.76 4.73
CA ALA A 115 12.52 3.37 4.68
C ALA A 115 11.91 3.14 6.07
N TYR A 116 10.63 3.47 6.19
CA TYR A 116 9.76 3.18 7.30
C TYR A 116 8.92 1.95 6.91
N PRO A 117 9.24 0.75 7.42
CA PRO A 117 8.47 -0.43 7.11
C PRO A 117 7.02 -0.26 7.57
N PHE A 118 6.09 -0.92 6.88
CA PHE A 118 4.71 -1.01 7.36
C PHE A 118 4.65 -1.81 8.66
N LYS A 119 3.69 -1.46 9.53
CA LYS A 119 3.41 -2.18 10.77
C LYS A 119 2.82 -3.56 10.47
N ASN A 120 1.87 -3.59 9.55
CA ASN A 120 1.22 -4.80 9.05
C ASN A 120 0.48 -4.49 7.73
N HIS A 121 0.20 -5.54 6.96
CA HIS A 121 -0.65 -5.52 5.78
C HIS A 121 -2.04 -6.04 6.16
N TRP A 122 -3.01 -5.14 6.22
CA TRP A 122 -4.40 -5.48 6.49
C TRP A 122 -5.11 -5.89 5.21
N ARG A 123 -6.08 -6.79 5.36
CA ARG A 123 -7.03 -7.18 4.33
C ARG A 123 -8.42 -6.79 4.80
N PHE A 124 -9.19 -6.19 3.91
CA PHE A 124 -10.59 -5.85 4.15
C PHE A 124 -11.42 -6.45 3.03
N GLU A 125 -12.50 -7.11 3.41
CA GLU A 125 -13.47 -7.65 2.47
C GLU A 125 -14.64 -6.67 2.35
N ILE A 126 -15.03 -6.36 1.12
CA ILE A 126 -16.25 -5.59 0.86
C ILE A 126 -17.40 -6.58 0.81
N ILE A 127 -18.42 -6.35 1.64
CA ILE A 127 -19.73 -6.97 1.49
C ILE A 127 -20.50 -6.09 0.51
N PRO A 128 -20.79 -6.54 -0.73
CA PRO A 128 -21.56 -5.74 -1.68
C PRO A 128 -22.91 -5.39 -1.09
N GLY A 129 -23.39 -4.18 -1.31
CA GLY A 129 -24.73 -3.73 -0.90
C GLY A 129 -25.83 -4.42 -1.69
N GLY A 130 -26.00 -5.73 -1.48
CA GLY A 130 -27.17 -6.50 -1.85
C GLY A 130 -27.99 -6.83 -0.60
N TRP A 131 -29.21 -7.35 -0.81
CA TRP A 131 -30.03 -7.88 0.28
C TRP A 131 -29.31 -9.04 0.96
N CYS A 132 -28.61 -8.75 2.05
CA CYS A 132 -28.15 -9.78 2.96
C CYS A 132 -29.35 -10.18 3.82
N LEU A 133 -29.81 -11.43 3.73
CA LEU A 133 -30.65 -11.97 4.81
C LEU A 133 -29.81 -11.88 6.08
N ASN A 134 -30.21 -10.98 6.98
CA ASN A 134 -29.73 -10.99 8.35
C ASN A 134 -30.17 -12.32 8.97
N ASN A 135 -29.34 -13.35 8.83
CA ASN A 135 -29.40 -14.47 9.75
C ASN A 135 -28.88 -13.94 11.08
N GLU A 136 -29.79 -13.36 11.84
CA GLU A 136 -29.66 -13.14 13.27
C GLU A 136 -29.26 -14.46 13.93
N ASN A 137 -27.96 -14.72 14.08
CA ASN A 137 -27.48 -15.60 15.12
C ASN A 137 -27.03 -14.73 16.29
N LYS A 138 -28.03 -14.14 16.96
CA LYS A 138 -27.97 -14.01 18.41
C LYS A 138 -27.76 -15.41 18.98
N LYS A 139 -26.51 -15.78 19.25
CA LYS A 139 -26.19 -16.81 20.24
C LYS A 139 -25.21 -16.24 21.25
N THR A 140 -25.80 -15.62 22.26
CA THR A 140 -25.35 -15.78 23.64
C THR A 140 -24.95 -17.23 23.90
N THR A 141 -23.70 -17.51 24.28
CA THR A 141 -23.37 -18.32 25.47
C THR A 141 -21.86 -18.39 25.76
N LYS A 142 -21.52 -17.91 26.97
CA LYS A 142 -20.52 -18.39 27.93
C LYS A 142 -19.51 -19.49 27.50
N LYS A 143 -18.24 -19.23 27.76
CA LYS A 143 -17.48 -19.98 28.79
C LYS A 143 -16.34 -19.13 29.34
#